data_AF-A0AAD3N5K8-F1
#
_entry.id   AF-A0AAD3N5K8-F1
#
_cell.length_a   1.000
_cell.length_b   1.000
_cell.length_c   1.000
_cell.angle_alpha   90.00
_cell.angle_beta   90.00
_cell.angle_gamma   90.00
#
_symmetry.space_group_name_H-M   'P 1'
#
loop_
_entity.id
_entity.type
_entity.pdbx_description
1 polymer ?
#
loop_
_entity_poly.entity_id
_entity_poly.type
_entity_poly.pdbx_seq_one_letter_code
_entity_poly.pdbx_strand_id
1 'polypeptide(L)'
;MEATTILPILKKKLAFLSGGKDRRSGLILTIPLGSDQTSMEELSATLDYLLSIPSEKCKARGFTVIVDGRKSQWNIVKTVVLMLQNVIPAEVSLVCVVKPDEFWDKKVTHFCFWKEKDRLGFEVILVQPIS
;
A
#
# COMPACT_ATOMS: atom_id res chain seq x y z
N MET A 1 12.81 2.99 -18.27
CA MET A 1 12.86 4.18 -17.39
C MET A 1 14.30 4.43 -17.03
N GLU A 2 14.87 5.59 -17.36
CA GLU A 2 16.23 5.92 -16.96
C GLU A 2 16.27 6.27 -15.47
N ALA A 3 17.34 5.86 -14.76
CA ALA A 3 17.47 6.06 -13.32
C ALA A 3 17.42 7.54 -12.88
N THR A 4 17.83 8.45 -13.76
CA THR A 4 17.80 9.91 -13.58
C THR A 4 16.38 10.47 -13.51
N THR A 5 15.41 9.87 -14.20
CA THR A 5 14.02 10.37 -14.25
C THR A 5 13.22 9.98 -13.01
N ILE A 6 13.48 8.80 -12.43
CA ILE A 6 12.74 8.29 -11.26
C ILE A 6 13.32 8.81 -9.93
N LEU A 7 14.60 9.19 -9.89
CA LEU A 7 15.28 9.63 -8.67
C LEU A 7 14.56 10.78 -7.92
N PRO A 8 14.05 11.84 -8.57
CA PRO A 8 13.32 12.90 -7.88
C PRO A 8 12.04 12.37 -7.21
N ILE A 9 11.37 11.41 -7.84
CA ILE A 9 10.15 10.77 -7.32
C ILE A 9 10.48 9.91 -6.11
N LEU A 10 11.53 9.07 -6.18
CA LEU A 10 11.95 8.21 -5.06
C LEU A 10 12.35 9.02 -3.82
N LYS A 11 12.93 10.21 -4.00
CA LYS A 11 13.29 11.11 -2.89
C LYS A 11 12.07 11.57 -2.09
N LYS A 12 10.86 11.55 -2.66
CA LYS A 12 9.60 11.85 -1.96
C LYS A 12 9.16 10.73 -1.01
N LYS A 13 9.74 9.52 -1.12
CA LYS A 13 9.47 8.37 -0.26
C LYS A 13 7.99 7.97 -0.20
N LEU A 14 7.31 8.04 -1.35
CA LEU A 14 5.88 7.69 -1.48
C LEU A 14 5.60 6.21 -1.15
N ALA A 15 6.58 5.33 -1.38
CA ALA A 15 6.58 3.96 -0.92
C ALA A 15 8.01 3.46 -0.70
N PHE A 16 8.19 2.38 0.06
CA PHE A 16 9.49 1.73 0.25
C PHE A 16 9.36 0.24 0.59
N LEU A 17 10.34 -0.56 0.15
CA LEU A 17 10.53 -1.92 0.66
C LEU A 17 11.17 -1.84 2.04
N SER A 18 10.52 -2.43 3.03
CA SER A 18 10.99 -2.39 4.43
C SER A 18 12.26 -3.22 4.69
N GLY A 19 12.65 -4.09 3.74
CA GLY A 19 13.73 -5.07 3.91
C GLY A 19 13.35 -6.32 4.72
N GLY A 20 12.20 -6.29 5.40
CA GLY A 20 11.64 -7.43 6.13
C GLY A 20 10.85 -8.40 5.25
N LYS A 21 10.49 -9.54 5.83
CA LYS A 21 9.58 -10.53 5.25
C LYS A 21 8.46 -10.86 6.21
N ASP A 22 7.29 -11.16 5.66
CA ASP A 22 6.16 -11.68 6.43
C ASP A 22 6.37 -13.16 6.81
N ARG A 23 5.41 -13.76 7.52
CA ARG A 23 5.46 -15.18 7.93
C ARG A 23 5.48 -16.17 6.77
N ARG A 24 4.98 -15.79 5.59
CA ARG A 24 5.00 -16.58 4.34
C ARG A 24 6.32 -16.38 3.57
N SER A 25 7.25 -15.61 4.13
CA SER A 25 8.46 -15.13 3.47
C SER A 25 8.20 -14.18 2.29
N GLY A 26 7.01 -13.57 2.23
CA GLY A 26 6.64 -12.54 1.28
C GLY A 26 7.28 -11.20 1.64
N LEU A 27 7.49 -10.33 0.66
CA LEU A 27 8.12 -9.04 0.84
C LEU A 27 7.17 -8.06 1.52
N ILE A 28 7.71 -7.14 2.33
CA ILE A 28 6.90 -6.11 2.99
C ILE A 28 7.19 -4.75 2.33
N LEU A 29 6.15 -4.19 1.73
CA LEU A 29 6.13 -2.87 1.09
C LEU A 29 5.28 -1.92 1.93
N THR A 30 5.75 -0.69 2.16
CA THR A 30 5.01 0.31 2.95
C THR A 30 4.76 1.56 2.13
N ILE A 31 3.54 2.08 2.18
CA ILE A 31 3.07 3.33 1.59
C ILE A 31 2.72 4.28 2.74
N PRO A 32 3.63 5.18 3.16
CA PRO A 32 3.36 6.19 4.17
C PRO A 32 2.55 7.34 3.57
N LEU A 33 1.26 7.42 3.86
CA LEU A 33 0.42 8.52 3.38
C LEU A 33 0.58 9.73 4.29
N GLY A 34 1.08 10.81 3.70
CA GLY A 34 1.18 12.11 4.34
C GLY A 34 -0.09 12.95 4.20
N SER A 35 -0.06 14.13 4.82
CA SER A 35 -1.09 15.16 4.69
C SER A 35 -0.96 15.97 3.38
N ASP A 36 0.20 15.88 2.74
CA ASP A 36 0.50 16.43 1.42
C ASP A 36 -0.18 15.63 0.31
N GLN A 37 -0.54 16.32 -0.78
CA GLN A 37 -1.21 15.70 -1.92
C GLN A 37 -0.31 14.63 -2.53
N THR A 38 -0.58 13.36 -2.19
CA THR A 38 0.10 12.21 -2.79
C THR A 38 -0.32 12.12 -4.25
N SER A 39 0.60 12.39 -5.18
CA SER A 39 0.37 12.17 -6.60
C SER A 39 0.25 10.67 -6.86
N MET A 40 -0.91 10.24 -7.36
CA MET A 40 -1.17 8.83 -7.67
C MET A 40 -0.29 8.33 -8.81
N GLU A 41 0.04 9.19 -9.77
CA GLU A 41 0.94 8.87 -10.88
C GLU A 41 2.37 8.63 -10.37
N GLU A 42 2.88 9.51 -9.51
CA GLU A 42 4.21 9.35 -8.91
C GLU A 42 4.28 8.14 -7.97
N LEU A 43 3.18 7.86 -7.24
CA LEU A 43 3.07 6.66 -6.44
C LEU A 43 3.09 5.40 -7.32
N SER A 44 2.33 5.37 -8.41
CA SER A 44 2.36 4.25 -9.37
C SER A 44 3.78 4.04 -9.93
N ALA A 45 4.44 5.11 -10.37
CA ALA A 45 5.83 5.04 -10.86
C ALA A 45 6.81 4.54 -9.78
N THR A 46 6.60 4.94 -8.53
CA THR A 46 7.39 4.46 -7.38
C THR A 46 7.18 2.96 -7.18
N LEU A 47 5.93 2.49 -7.24
CA LEU A 47 5.58 1.08 -7.09
C LEU A 47 6.19 0.25 -8.22
N ASP A 48 6.01 0.66 -9.47
CA ASP A 48 6.58 -0.03 -10.63
C ASP A 48 8.10 -0.19 -10.51
N TYR A 49 8.80 0.87 -10.08
CA TYR A 49 10.23 0.81 -9.83
C TYR A 49 10.56 -0.16 -8.69
N LEU A 50 9.93 -0.05 -7.53
CA LEU A 50 10.22 -0.89 -6.36
C LEU A 50 9.91 -2.36 -6.62
N LEU A 51 8.86 -2.67 -7.38
CA LEU A 51 8.46 -4.04 -7.74
C LEU A 51 9.40 -4.65 -8.78
N SER A 52 10.13 -3.84 -9.55
CA SER A 52 11.16 -4.35 -10.48
C SER A 52 12.45 -4.82 -9.80
N ILE A 53 12.69 -4.44 -8.53
CA ILE A 53 13.95 -4.73 -7.83
C ILE A 53 14.06 -6.20 -7.38
N PRO A 54 13.04 -6.82 -6.74
CA PRO A 54 13.17 -8.18 -6.25
C PRO A 54 13.14 -9.21 -7.38
N SER A 55 13.89 -10.30 -7.21
CA SER A 55 13.85 -11.42 -8.16
C SER A 55 12.45 -12.07 -8.24
N GLU A 56 12.13 -12.70 -9.38
CA GLU A 56 10.88 -13.47 -9.57
C GLU A 56 10.61 -14.48 -8.45
N LYS A 57 11.65 -15.14 -7.93
CA LYS A 57 11.53 -16.09 -6.80
C LYS A 57 11.05 -15.42 -5.51
N CYS A 58 11.43 -14.16 -5.29
CA CYS A 58 10.95 -13.39 -4.14
C CYS A 58 9.50 -12.93 -4.38
N LYS A 59 9.20 -12.43 -5.59
CA LYS A 59 7.87 -11.97 -5.98
C LYS A 59 6.81 -13.08 -5.96
N ALA A 60 7.18 -14.31 -6.31
CA ALA A 60 6.31 -15.48 -6.23
C ALA A 60 5.81 -15.82 -4.82
N ARG A 61 6.44 -15.29 -3.76
CA ARG A 61 5.96 -15.41 -2.36
C ARG A 61 4.93 -14.34 -1.99
N GLY A 62 4.75 -13.37 -2.89
CA GLY A 62 3.87 -12.24 -2.78
C GLY A 62 4.39 -11.13 -1.86
N PHE A 63 3.53 -10.12 -1.71
CA PHE A 63 3.75 -8.91 -0.95
C PHE A 63 2.70 -8.78 0.14
N THR A 64 3.16 -8.36 1.31
CA THR A 64 2.31 -7.69 2.30
C THR A 64 2.51 -6.19 2.13
N VAL A 65 1.44 -5.46 1.83
CA VAL A 65 1.46 -4.01 1.66
C VAL A 65 0.91 -3.33 2.92
N ILE A 66 1.66 -2.41 3.49
CA ILE A 66 1.21 -1.57 4.60
C ILE A 66 0.83 -0.21 4.03
N VAL A 67 -0.45 0.17 4.13
CA VAL A 67 -0.93 1.52 3.82
C VAL A 67 -1.06 2.27 5.13
N ASP A 68 -0.07 3.11 5.44
CA ASP A 68 -0.05 3.89 6.67
C ASP A 68 -0.80 5.21 6.46
N GLY A 69 -2.09 5.20 6.81
CA GLY A 69 -3.01 6.32 6.63
C GLY A 69 -3.10 7.27 7.82
N ARG A 70 -2.28 7.11 8.87
CA ARG A 70 -2.41 7.86 10.15
C ARG A 70 -2.54 9.38 9.95
N LYS A 71 -1.79 9.93 9.00
CA LYS A 71 -1.73 11.37 8.70
C LYS A 71 -2.48 11.76 7.43
N SER A 72 -3.37 10.92 6.92
CA SER A 72 -4.03 11.11 5.63
C SER A 72 -5.55 11.01 5.71
N GLN A 73 -6.21 11.56 4.69
CA GLN A 73 -7.66 11.50 4.57
C GLN A 73 -8.13 10.11 4.14
N TRP A 74 -9.23 9.64 4.70
CA TRP A 74 -9.75 8.28 4.42
C TRP A 74 -10.03 8.01 2.93
N ASN A 75 -10.49 9.02 2.19
CA ASN A 75 -10.71 8.88 0.75
C ASN A 75 -9.40 8.62 0.00
N ILE A 76 -8.27 9.21 0.42
CA ILE A 76 -6.96 8.93 -0.17
C ILE A 76 -6.56 7.47 0.10
N VAL A 77 -6.74 7.02 1.35
CA VAL A 77 -6.48 5.62 1.74
C VAL A 77 -7.26 4.65 0.86
N LYS A 78 -8.56 4.88 0.65
CA LYS A 78 -9.39 4.05 -0.24
C LYS A 78 -8.87 4.04 -1.67
N THR A 79 -8.57 5.22 -2.22
CA THR A 79 -8.05 5.33 -3.59
C THR A 79 -6.76 4.55 -3.77
N VAL A 80 -5.84 4.60 -2.80
CA VAL A 80 -4.59 3.82 -2.83
C VAL A 80 -4.89 2.33 -2.76
N VAL A 81 -5.75 1.87 -1.86
CA VAL A 81 -6.11 0.45 -1.75
C VAL A 81 -6.76 -0.07 -3.04
N LEU A 82 -7.64 0.71 -3.68
CA LEU A 82 -8.23 0.36 -4.97
C LEU A 82 -7.18 0.35 -6.10
N MET A 83 -6.23 1.28 -6.09
CA MET A 83 -5.16 1.32 -7.09
C MET A 83 -4.24 0.09 -7.02
N LEU A 84 -4.01 -0.48 -5.82
CA LEU A 84 -3.25 -1.73 -5.68
C LEU A 84 -3.86 -2.92 -6.45
N GLN A 85 -5.17 -2.91 -6.72
CA GLN A 85 -5.82 -3.91 -7.58
C GLN A 85 -5.29 -3.88 -9.02
N ASN A 86 -4.87 -2.71 -9.51
CA ASN A 86 -4.44 -2.54 -10.89
C ASN A 86 -2.93 -2.69 -11.04
N VAL A 87 -2.17 -2.28 -10.03
CA VAL A 87 -0.70 -2.20 -10.11
C VAL A 87 -0.02 -3.51 -9.70
N ILE A 88 -0.59 -4.28 -8.76
CA ILE A 88 0.11 -5.43 -8.14
C ILE A 88 -0.77 -6.70 -7.95
N PRO A 89 -1.90 -6.91 -8.66
CA PRO A 89 -2.91 -7.91 -8.25
C PRO A 89 -2.39 -9.35 -8.18
N ALA A 90 -1.44 -9.75 -9.03
CA ALA A 90 -0.95 -11.13 -9.05
C ALA A 90 -0.02 -11.49 -7.88
N GLU A 91 0.51 -10.49 -7.16
CA GLU A 91 1.54 -10.70 -6.14
C GLU A 91 1.15 -10.10 -4.78
N VAL A 92 0.06 -9.36 -4.62
CA VAL A 92 -0.37 -8.87 -3.29
C VAL A 92 -1.16 -9.93 -2.54
N SER A 93 -0.61 -10.37 -1.41
CA SER A 93 -1.20 -11.41 -0.59
C SER A 93 -1.93 -10.86 0.64
N LEU A 94 -1.64 -9.63 1.06
CA LEU A 94 -2.27 -8.95 2.20
C LEU A 94 -2.06 -7.43 2.12
N VAL A 95 -3.10 -6.65 2.44
CA VAL A 95 -3.01 -5.20 2.65
C VAL A 95 -3.38 -4.86 4.08
N CYS A 96 -2.43 -4.30 4.83
CA CYS A 96 -2.62 -3.81 6.19
C CYS A 96 -2.82 -2.29 6.15
N VAL A 97 -4.01 -1.81 6.50
CA VAL A 97 -4.29 -0.36 6.55
C VAL A 97 -4.18 0.13 7.98
N VAL A 98 -3.22 1.01 8.27
CA VAL A 98 -3.16 1.72 9.55
C VAL A 98 -4.09 2.92 9.46
N LYS A 99 -5.11 2.94 10.32
CA LYS A 99 -6.22 3.91 10.24
C LYS A 99 -5.74 5.36 10.51
N PRO A 100 -6.34 6.37 9.84
CA PRO A 100 -6.24 7.77 10.25
C PRO A 100 -6.71 7.97 11.70
N ASP A 101 -6.13 8.92 12.43
CA ASP A 101 -6.51 9.21 13.82
C ASP A 101 -7.95 9.76 13.94
N GLU A 102 -8.46 10.40 12.89
CA GLU A 102 -9.82 10.98 12.82
C GLU A 102 -10.91 9.94 12.47
N PHE A 103 -10.55 8.65 12.37
CA PHE A 103 -11.41 7.58 11.89
C PHE A 103 -12.33 7.00 12.99
N TRP A 104 -13.24 7.83 13.51
CA TRP A 104 -14.00 7.54 14.75
C TRP A 104 -15.38 6.87 14.60
N ASP A 105 -15.95 6.77 13.40
CA ASP A 105 -17.27 6.15 13.26
C ASP A 105 -17.22 4.61 13.16
N LYS A 106 -17.45 3.96 14.31
CA LYS A 106 -17.54 2.49 14.50
C LYS A 106 -18.54 1.78 13.57
N LYS A 107 -19.51 2.50 12.98
CA LYS A 107 -20.49 1.96 12.02
C LYS A 107 -20.01 1.98 10.56
N VAL A 108 -19.17 2.94 10.18
CA VAL A 108 -18.61 3.07 8.81
C VAL A 108 -17.46 2.08 8.57
N THR A 109 -16.82 1.63 9.67
CA THR A 109 -15.57 0.87 9.73
C THR A 109 -15.66 -0.58 9.25
N HIS A 110 -16.75 -1.28 9.58
CA HIS A 110 -16.95 -2.67 9.16
C HIS A 110 -17.35 -2.80 7.68
N PHE A 111 -17.79 -1.71 7.07
CA PHE A 111 -18.58 -1.78 5.84
C PHE A 111 -17.81 -1.40 4.57
N CYS A 112 -16.75 -0.59 4.67
CA CYS A 112 -16.12 0.00 3.48
C CYS A 112 -15.42 -1.03 2.59
N PHE A 113 -14.51 -1.85 3.13
CA PHE A 113 -13.80 -2.84 2.32
C PHE A 113 -14.50 -4.21 2.25
N TRP A 114 -15.46 -4.50 3.14
CA TRP A 114 -16.18 -5.77 3.09
C TRP A 114 -17.04 -5.91 1.83
N LYS A 115 -17.67 -4.82 1.36
CA LYS A 115 -18.41 -4.83 0.08
C LYS A 115 -17.51 -4.99 -1.14
N GLU A 116 -16.24 -4.59 -1.03
CA GLU A 116 -15.25 -4.68 -2.12
C GLU A 116 -14.30 -5.86 -1.96
N LYS A 117 -14.42 -6.65 -0.87
CA LYS A 117 -13.52 -7.76 -0.53
C LYS A 117 -13.44 -8.78 -1.66
N ASP A 118 -14.58 -9.14 -2.23
CA ASP A 118 -14.65 -10.11 -3.32
C ASP A 118 -14.12 -9.54 -4.66
N ARG A 119 -13.94 -8.22 -4.75
CA ARG A 119 -13.44 -7.52 -5.95
C ARG A 119 -11.95 -7.20 -5.89
N LEU A 120 -11.36 -7.11 -4.70
CA LEU A 120 -9.98 -6.65 -4.49
C LEU A 120 -8.92 -7.67 -4.92
N GLY A 121 -9.23 -8.97 -4.89
CA GLY A 121 -8.25 -10.03 -5.20
C GLY A 121 -7.22 -10.29 -4.10
N PHE A 122 -7.24 -9.52 -2.99
CA PHE A 122 -6.39 -9.68 -1.83
C PHE A 122 -7.14 -9.42 -0.53
N GLU A 123 -6.60 -9.95 0.58
CA GLU A 123 -7.13 -9.69 1.92
C GLU A 123 -6.78 -8.27 2.38
N VAL A 124 -7.74 -7.58 3.02
CA VAL A 124 -7.52 -6.27 3.65
C VAL A 124 -7.80 -6.37 5.15
N ILE A 125 -6.83 -5.98 5.97
CA ILE A 125 -6.95 -5.90 7.42
C ILE A 125 -6.77 -4.45 7.85
N LEU A 126 -7.68 -3.96 8.70
CA LEU A 126 -7.54 -2.65 9.31
C LEU A 126 -6.86 -2.78 10.67
N VAL A 127 -5.75 -2.07 10.86
CA VAL A 127 -4.95 -2.08 12.09
C VAL A 127 -5.23 -0.81 12.89
N GLN A 128 -5.42 -0.96 14.20
CA GLN A 128 -5.53 0.19 15.11
C GLN A 128 -4.12 0.67 15.50
N PRO A 129 -3.84 1.99 15.47
CA PRO A 129 -2.65 2.52 16.11
C PRO A 129 -2.67 2.17 17.60
N ILE A 130 -1.58 1.66 18.14
CA ILE A 130 -1.39 1.52 19.58
C ILE A 130 -0.98 2.91 20.07
N SER A 131 -1.89 3.61 20.75
CA SER A 131 -1.69 4.89 21.43
C SER A 131 -0.92 4.72 22.73
#